data_AF-A0A0P1HIQ1-F1
#
_entry.id   AF-A0A0P1HIQ1-F1
#
_cell.length_a   1.000
_cell.length_b   1.000
_cell.length_c   1.000
_cell.angle_alpha   90.00
_cell.angle_beta   90.00
_cell.angle_gamma   90.00
#
_symmetry.space_group_name_H-M   'P 1'
#
loop_
_entity.id
_entity.type
_entity.pdbx_description
1 polymer ?
#
loop_
_entity_poly.entity_id
_entity_poly.type
_entity_poly.pdbx_seq_one_letter_code
_entity_poly.pdbx_strand_id
1 'polypeptide(L)' 'MFSEFEHGCLLEMALECKRKGLSQSESRASIRSRTSGFSAQFRIRQVVHTAFHPELCPDLI' A
#
# COMPACT_ATOMS: atom_id res chain seq x y z
N MET A 1 -12.94 -11.07 -9.11
CA MET A 1 -11.59 -11.08 -9.71
C MET A 1 -11.06 -9.64 -9.73
N PHE A 2 -10.56 -9.17 -8.58
CA PHE A 2 -10.09 -7.79 -8.33
C PHE A 2 -8.75 -7.79 -7.57
N SER A 3 -7.99 -8.91 -7.57
CA SER A 3 -6.97 -9.15 -6.54
C SER A 3 -5.58 -8.60 -6.87
N GLU A 4 -5.05 -8.85 -8.07
CA GLU A 4 -3.66 -8.51 -8.42
C GLU A 4 -3.53 -7.05 -8.88
N PHE A 5 -4.46 -6.58 -9.71
CA PHE A 5 -4.46 -5.19 -10.17
C PHE A 5 -4.68 -4.20 -9.01
N GLU A 6 -5.62 -4.50 -8.11
CA GLU A 6 -5.84 -3.68 -6.91
C GLU A 6 -4.60 -3.68 -6.02
N HIS A 7 -3.96 -4.85 -5.81
CA HIS A 7 -2.73 -4.96 -5.05
C HIS A 7 -1.60 -4.14 -5.66
N GLY A 8 -1.37 -4.24 -6.97
CA GLY A 8 -0.37 -3.46 -7.69
C GLY A 8 -0.59 -1.96 -7.56
N CYS A 9 -1.82 -1.47 -7.79
CA CYS A 9 -2.15 -0.06 -7.62
C CYS A 9 -1.92 0.43 -6.17
N LEU A 10 -2.32 -0.38 -5.18
CA LEU A 10 -2.10 -0.06 -3.77
C LEU A 10 -0.62 -0.04 -3.40
N LEU A 11 0.18 -0.96 -3.95
CA LEU A 11 1.62 -1.03 -3.75
C LEU A 11 2.33 0.17 -4.37
N GLU A 12 1.98 0.56 -5.60
CA GLU A 12 2.52 1.76 -6.25
C GLU A 12 2.22 3.02 -5.43
N MET A 13 0.98 3.16 -4.94
CA MET A 13 0.62 4.26 -4.05
C MET A 13 1.41 4.24 -2.74
N ALA A 14 1.67 3.07 -2.16
CA ALA A 14 2.49 2.94 -0.96
C ALA A 14 3.96 3.31 -1.20
N LEU A 15 4.53 2.91 -2.33
CA LEU A 15 5.88 3.28 -2.75
C LEU A 15 5.98 4.78 -3.05
N GLU A 16 4.95 5.39 -3.65
CA GLU A 16 4.85 6.84 -3.83
C GLU A 16 4.85 7.57 -2.48
N CYS A 17 4.09 7.08 -1.50
CA CYS A 17 4.06 7.66 -0.16
C CYS A 17 5.43 7.57 0.53
N LYS A 18 6.10 6.42 0.42
CA LYS A 18 7.47 6.22 0.94
C LYS A 18 8.46 7.19 0.29
N ARG A 19 8.41 7.36 -1.05
CA ARG A 19 9.27 8.31 -1.77
C ARG A 19 9.04 9.78 -1.36
N LYS A 20 7.83 10.11 -0.92
CA LYS A 20 7.47 11.41 -0.35
C LYS A 20 7.93 11.61 1.11
N GLY A 21 8.57 10.61 1.72
CA GLY A 21 9.04 10.67 3.10
C GLY A 21 7.92 10.49 4.13
N LEU A 22 6.74 10.00 3.73
CA LEU A 22 5.64 9.73 4.66
C LEU A 22 5.98 8.50 5.51
N SER A 23 5.53 8.52 6.76
CA SER A 23 5.53 7.35 7.64
C SER A 23 4.50 6.30 7.19
N GLN A 24 4.57 5.09 7.76
CA GLN A 24 3.60 4.03 7.44
C GLN A 24 2.16 4.43 7.79
N SER A 25 1.95 5.12 8.91
CA SER A 25 0.62 5.58 9.34
C SER A 25 0.06 6.62 8.38
N GLU A 26 0.88 7.59 7.97
CA GLU A 26 0.49 8.61 6.99
C GLU A 26 0.22 8.01 5.61
N SER A 27 1.05 7.05 5.19
CA SER A 27 0.85 6.32 3.93
C SER A 27 -0.49 5.58 3.92
N ARG A 28 -0.85 4.88 5.02
CA ARG A 28 -2.15 4.21 5.17
C ARG A 28 -3.31 5.21 5.10
N ALA A 29 -3.21 6.35 5.78
CA ALA A 29 -4.23 7.38 5.77
C ALA A 29 -4.41 8.00 4.37
N SER A 30 -3.30 8.30 3.68
CA SER A 30 -3.30 8.83 2.32
C SER A 30 -3.96 7.87 1.33
N ILE A 31 -3.57 6.59 1.33
CA ILE A 31 -4.16 5.57 0.46
C ILE A 31 -5.65 5.38 0.75
N ARG A 32 -6.04 5.34 2.03
CA ARG A 32 -7.45 5.21 2.42
C ARG A 32 -8.30 6.39 1.95
N SER A 33 -7.76 7.60 2.01
CA SER A 33 -8.41 8.79 1.47
C SER A 33 -8.55 8.72 -0.06
N ARG A 34 -7.47 8.37 -0.78
CA ARG A 34 -7.46 8.24 -2.25
C ARG A 34 -8.38 7.14 -2.78
N THR A 35 -8.51 6.04 -2.05
CA THR A 35 -9.36 4.90 -2.43
C THR A 35 -10.80 5.05 -1.96
N SER A 36 -11.13 6.07 -1.15
CA SER A 36 -12.48 6.32 -0.62
C SER A 36 -13.14 5.08 0.04
N GLY A 37 -12.32 4.15 0.56
CA GLY A 37 -12.79 2.90 1.16
C GLY A 37 -13.11 1.77 0.19
N PHE A 38 -12.82 1.92 -1.11
CA PHE A 38 -12.93 0.86 -2.11
C PHE A 38 -12.02 -0.34 -1.76
N SER A 39 -10.83 -0.05 -1.26
CA SER A 39 -9.87 -1.05 -0.84
C SER A 39 -10.00 -1.41 0.64
N ALA A 40 -9.96 -2.70 0.93
CA ALA A 40 -10.05 -3.21 2.29
C ALA A 40 -8.85 -2.75 3.14
N GLN A 41 -9.11 -2.38 4.40
CA GLN A 41 -8.06 -1.88 5.30
C GLN A 41 -6.90 -2.87 5.48
N PHE A 42 -7.17 -4.18 5.46
CA PHE A 42 -6.13 -5.20 5.58
C PHE A 42 -5.18 -5.18 4.38
N ARG A 43 -5.69 -4.99 3.15
CA ARG A 43 -4.85 -4.87 1.95
C ARG A 43 -3.97 -3.64 2.01
N ILE A 44 -4.53 -2.49 2.40
CA ILE A 44 -3.77 -1.25 2.56
C ILE A 44 -2.66 -1.41 3.60
N ARG A 45 -2.92 -2.14 4.70
CA ARG A 45 -1.87 -2.44 5.68
C ARG A 45 -0.78 -3.33 5.10
N GLN A 46 -1.15 -4.38 4.37
CA GLN A 46 -0.21 -5.30 3.74
C GLN A 46 0.70 -4.59 2.73
N VAL A 47 0.14 -3.87 1.76
CA VAL A 47 0.94 -3.19 0.73
C VAL A 47 1.84 -2.09 1.29
N VAL A 48 1.38 -1.36 2.33
CA VAL A 48 2.22 -0.38 3.03
C VAL A 48 3.33 -1.08 3.80
N HIS A 49 3.05 -2.21 4.44
CA HIS A 49 4.09 -2.98 5.11
C HIS A 49 5.14 -3.48 4.11
N THR A 50 4.71 -4.07 3.00
CA THR A 50 5.60 -4.54 1.91
C THR A 50 6.44 -3.41 1.33
N ALA A 51 5.84 -2.25 1.04
CA ALA A 51 6.57 -1.10 0.51
C ALA A 51 7.68 -0.60 1.46
N PHE A 52 7.47 -0.67 2.77
CA PHE A 52 8.43 -0.22 3.77
C PHE A 52 9.45 -1.30 4.15
N HIS A 53 9.08 -2.58 4.00
CA HIS A 53 9.93 -3.73 4.32
C HIS A 53 9.95 -4.75 3.15
N PRO A 54 10.51 -4.37 1.99
CA PRO A 54 10.54 -5.25 0.82
C PRO A 54 11.34 -6.54 1.08
N GLU A 55 12.36 -6.45 1.94
CA GLU A 55 13.20 -7.56 2.41
C GLU A 55 12.40 -8.69 3.08
N LEU A 56 11.27 -8.36 3.71
CA LEU A 56 10.46 -9.31 4.49
C LEU A 56 9.39 -10.01 3.65
N CYS A 57 9.08 -9.49 2.46
CA CYS A 57 8.00 -9.98 1.61
C CYS A 57 8.37 -9.83 0.11
N PRO A 58 9.42 -10.51 -0.38
CA PRO A 58 9.84 -10.42 -1.78
C PRO A 58 8.78 -10.97 -2.75
N ASP A 59 7.99 -11.96 -2.33
CA ASP A 59 6.94 -12.60 -3.16
C ASP A 59 5.67 -11.74 -3.35
N LEU A 60 5.58 -10.59 -2.65
CA LEU A 60 4.41 -9.70 -2.64
C LEU A 60 4.67 -8.35 -3.34
N ILE A 61 5.87 -8.20 -3.93
CA ILE A 61 6.29 -7.05 -4.73
C ILE A 61 5.93 -7.29 -6.19
#